data_AF-A0A1G7SI71-F1
#
_entry.id   AF-A0A1G7SI71-F1
#
_cell.length_a   1.000
_cell.length_b   1.000
_cell.length_c   1.000
_cell.angle_alpha   90.00
_cell.angle_beta   90.00
_cell.angle_gamma   90.00
#
_symmetry.space_group_name_H-M   'P 1'
#
loop_
_entity.id
_entity.type
_entity.pdbx_description
1 polymer ?
#
loop_
_entity_poly.entity_id
_entity_poly.type
_entity_poly.pdbx_seq_one_letter_code
_entity_poly.pdbx_strand_id
1 'polypeptide(L)'
;MKYQLRKKLRTKYKISTVSRSFFTLLLLSIVTTMLSGCLYSGGKSQGEQVSYRESVDRLQRAIDQFQAVQGILPIHTAGEEIPRYEKFRIDLDKLKKMGYIDEIPATAFENGGSAYFLLLNEEVKPTVKVMDLTTVQKVNDVQRQVSKYRIANDNKLPVLDQVEAYPGLYTVDLKLASAESFAAKSVFSGQELSYLVDNEGQVYIDYAYDIMQAIDKFGAAPAEYEDLRILLTEQSYFVPVKSLPYQWVDKAPEPML
;
A
#
# COMPACT_ATOMS: atom_id res chain seq x y z
N MET A 1 26.74 74.71 -36.37
CA MET A 1 25.72 73.67 -36.65
C MET A 1 26.11 72.29 -36.09
N LYS A 2 26.51 72.17 -34.81
CA LYS A 2 26.91 70.88 -34.17
C LYS A 2 26.11 70.53 -32.90
N TYR A 3 25.12 71.34 -32.54
CA TYR A 3 24.36 71.18 -31.29
C TYR A 3 23.06 70.37 -31.43
N GLN A 4 22.46 70.31 -32.62
CA GLN A 4 21.18 69.60 -32.83
C GLN A 4 21.33 68.10 -33.13
N LEU A 5 22.52 67.62 -33.55
CA LEU A 5 22.74 66.18 -33.78
C LEU A 5 22.97 65.37 -32.49
N ARG A 6 23.50 65.99 -31.43
CA ARG A 6 23.82 65.26 -30.18
C ARG A 6 22.58 64.91 -29.33
N LYS A 7 21.47 65.64 -29.49
CA LYS A 7 20.25 65.40 -28.70
C LYS A 7 19.44 64.20 -29.20
N LYS A 8 19.43 63.94 -30.53
CA LYS A 8 18.73 62.80 -31.15
C LYS A 8 19.40 61.43 -30.87
N LEU A 9 20.72 61.42 -30.67
CA LEU A 9 21.48 60.18 -30.41
C LEU A 9 21.37 59.68 -28.96
N ARG A 10 21.22 60.59 -27.98
CA ARG A 10 21.04 60.21 -26.56
C ARG A 10 19.68 59.58 -26.25
N THR A 11 18.61 59.99 -26.94
CA THR A 11 17.27 59.42 -26.74
C THR A 11 17.13 58.02 -27.33
N LYS A 12 17.70 57.75 -28.51
CA LYS A 12 17.67 56.40 -29.11
C LYS A 12 18.40 55.35 -28.27
N TYR A 13 19.54 55.71 -27.68
CA TYR A 13 20.34 54.76 -26.88
C TYR A 13 19.64 54.39 -25.56
N LYS A 14 19.02 55.35 -24.87
CA LYS A 14 18.37 55.13 -23.57
C LYS A 14 17.08 54.30 -23.67
N ILE A 15 16.35 54.40 -24.78
CA ILE A 15 15.14 53.61 -25.02
C ILE A 15 15.48 52.13 -25.31
N SER A 16 16.61 51.86 -25.97
CA SER A 16 17.03 50.49 -26.32
C SER A 16 17.54 49.68 -25.11
N THR A 17 18.13 50.32 -24.11
CA THR A 17 18.65 49.65 -22.91
C THR A 17 17.54 49.37 -21.88
N VAL A 18 16.59 50.29 -21.72
CA VAL A 18 15.44 50.08 -20.80
C VAL A 18 14.55 48.94 -21.27
N SER A 19 14.30 48.82 -22.59
CA SER A 19 13.54 47.71 -23.18
C SER A 19 14.22 46.36 -23.01
N ARG A 20 15.56 46.30 -23.13
CA ARG A 20 16.32 45.07 -22.88
C ARG A 20 16.28 44.66 -21.41
N SER A 21 16.52 45.58 -20.47
CA SER A 21 16.48 45.26 -19.03
C SER A 21 15.08 44.83 -18.55
N PHE A 22 14.00 45.41 -19.07
CA PHE A 22 12.63 44.98 -18.76
C PHE A 22 12.33 43.58 -19.31
N PHE A 23 12.81 43.27 -20.52
CA PHE A 23 12.63 41.95 -21.12
C PHE A 23 13.42 40.87 -20.35
N THR A 24 14.63 41.18 -19.88
CA THR A 24 15.41 40.24 -19.05
C THR A 24 14.75 40.00 -17.69
N LEU A 25 14.17 41.04 -17.07
CA LEU A 25 13.46 40.91 -15.79
C LEU A 25 12.15 40.12 -15.92
N LEU A 26 11.41 40.31 -17.02
CA LEU A 26 10.21 39.55 -17.34
C LEU A 26 10.52 38.08 -17.66
N LEU A 27 11.61 37.82 -18.38
CA LEU A 27 12.07 36.46 -18.67
C LEU A 27 12.51 35.75 -17.37
N LEU A 28 13.20 36.46 -16.48
CA LEU A 28 13.64 35.92 -15.19
C LEU A 28 12.45 35.63 -14.25
N SER A 29 11.40 36.46 -14.26
CA SER A 29 10.19 36.21 -13.46
C SER A 29 9.34 35.05 -14.00
N ILE A 30 9.36 34.80 -15.31
CA ILE A 30 8.69 33.65 -15.93
C ILE A 30 9.43 32.34 -15.61
N VAL A 31 10.77 32.38 -15.57
CA VAL A 31 11.57 31.21 -15.19
C VAL A 31 11.37 30.83 -13.72
N THR A 32 11.24 31.81 -12.81
CA THR A 32 11.02 31.50 -11.38
C THR A 32 9.61 30.97 -11.10
N THR A 33 8.58 31.36 -11.85
CA THR A 33 7.23 30.77 -11.68
C THR A 33 7.12 29.37 -12.28
N MET A 34 7.90 29.04 -13.32
CA MET A 34 7.97 27.67 -13.84
C MET A 34 8.76 26.71 -12.94
N LEU A 35 9.73 27.20 -12.15
CA LEU A 35 10.46 26.36 -11.19
C LEU A 35 9.64 26.00 -9.94
N SER A 36 8.57 26.74 -9.63
CA SER A 36 7.67 26.41 -8.52
C SER A 36 6.74 25.22 -8.80
N GLY A 37 6.81 24.62 -9.99
CA GLY A 37 5.94 23.53 -10.43
C GLY A 37 6.43 22.10 -10.15
N CYS A 38 7.56 21.89 -9.46
CA CYS A 38 8.18 20.55 -9.32
C CYS A 38 8.27 20.00 -7.89
N LEU A 39 7.44 20.50 -6.95
CA LEU A 39 7.28 19.88 -5.62
C LEU A 39 5.86 19.36 -5.37
N TYR A 40 5.33 18.60 -6.33
CA TYR A 40 4.24 17.67 -6.07
C TYR A 40 4.72 16.29 -6.48
N SER A 41 5.38 15.58 -5.56
CA SER A 41 5.66 14.17 -5.73
C SER A 41 4.35 13.39 -5.54
N GLY A 42 3.52 13.39 -6.59
CA GLY A 42 2.43 12.43 -6.77
C GLY A 42 2.94 11.02 -7.05
N GLY A 43 3.92 10.56 -6.28
CA GLY A 43 4.62 9.29 -6.45
C GLY A 43 4.87 8.68 -5.08
N LYS A 44 3.80 8.19 -4.45
CA LYS A 44 3.85 7.61 -3.11
C LYS A 44 4.69 6.33 -3.03
N SER A 45 5.04 5.65 -4.13
CA SER A 45 5.57 4.28 -4.05
C SER A 45 7.01 4.13 -3.58
N GLN A 46 7.98 4.96 -4.02
CA GLN A 46 9.39 4.74 -3.66
C GLN A 46 9.73 5.22 -2.24
N GLY A 47 9.29 6.42 -1.85
CA GLY A 47 9.57 6.96 -0.51
C GLY A 47 8.87 6.17 0.60
N GLU A 48 7.65 5.72 0.36
CA GLU A 48 6.86 4.95 1.32
C GLU A 48 7.44 3.53 1.51
N GLN A 49 7.86 2.85 0.43
CA GLN A 49 8.54 1.54 0.52
C GLN A 49 9.87 1.62 1.28
N VAL A 50 10.65 2.70 1.09
CA VAL A 50 11.89 2.91 1.85
C VAL A 50 11.58 3.11 3.34
N SER A 51 10.55 3.89 3.67
CA SER A 51 10.14 4.14 5.06
C SER A 51 9.68 2.88 5.79
N TYR A 52 8.92 2.00 5.13
CA TYR A 52 8.50 0.72 5.73
C TYR A 52 9.68 -0.23 5.95
N ARG A 53 10.62 -0.31 5.02
CA ARG A 53 11.84 -1.13 5.18
C ARG A 53 12.62 -0.73 6.43
N GLU A 54 12.92 0.56 6.57
CA GLU A 54 13.65 1.07 7.74
C GLU A 54 12.90 0.80 9.05
N SER A 55 11.57 0.95 9.03
CA SER A 55 10.70 0.66 10.18
C SER A 55 10.77 -0.82 10.56
N VAL A 56 10.65 -1.72 9.58
CA VAL A 56 10.75 -3.17 9.80
C VAL A 56 12.12 -3.55 10.33
N ASP A 57 13.20 -3.07 9.74
CA ASP A 57 14.56 -3.40 10.18
C ASP A 57 14.84 -2.92 11.60
N ARG A 58 14.36 -1.72 11.96
CA ARG A 58 14.47 -1.19 13.33
C ARG A 58 13.68 -2.05 14.31
N LEU A 59 12.43 -2.36 13.98
CA LEU A 59 11.56 -3.17 14.84
C LEU A 59 12.10 -4.58 14.98
N GLN A 60 12.58 -5.21 13.92
CA GLN A 60 13.16 -6.56 13.98
C GLN A 60 14.29 -6.63 15.00
N ARG A 61 15.25 -5.68 14.96
CA ARG A 61 16.33 -5.62 15.95
C ARG A 61 15.81 -5.46 17.39
N ALA A 62 14.77 -4.63 17.57
CA ALA A 62 14.15 -4.44 18.87
C ALA A 62 13.45 -5.70 19.38
N ILE A 63 12.77 -6.44 18.50
CA ILE A 63 12.13 -7.73 18.82
C ILE A 63 13.19 -8.77 19.19
N ASP A 64 14.25 -8.88 18.40
CA ASP A 64 15.33 -9.85 18.65
C ASP A 64 15.98 -9.59 20.02
N GLN A 65 16.26 -8.32 20.34
CA GLN A 65 16.81 -7.92 21.64
C GLN A 65 15.79 -8.15 22.78
N PHE A 66 14.52 -7.85 22.55
CA PHE A 66 13.46 -8.07 23.52
C PHE A 66 13.33 -9.55 23.88
N GLN A 67 13.25 -10.41 22.86
CA GLN A 67 13.13 -11.85 23.03
C GLN A 67 14.37 -12.45 23.72
N ALA A 68 15.58 -12.00 23.36
CA ALA A 68 16.83 -12.48 23.96
C ALA A 68 16.91 -12.17 25.47
N VAL A 69 16.34 -11.05 25.93
CA VAL A 69 16.38 -10.64 27.34
C VAL A 69 15.17 -11.14 28.13
N GLN A 70 13.96 -11.07 27.56
CA GLN A 70 12.70 -11.35 28.27
C GLN A 70 12.23 -12.80 28.10
N GLY A 71 12.74 -13.53 27.10
CA GLY A 71 12.32 -14.89 26.78
C GLY A 71 10.90 -15.01 26.19
N ILE A 72 10.25 -13.89 25.92
CA ILE A 72 8.88 -13.81 25.38
C ILE A 72 8.81 -12.78 24.24
N LEU A 73 7.73 -12.83 23.44
CA LEU A 73 7.50 -11.89 22.36
C LEU A 73 6.60 -10.72 22.81
N PRO A 74 6.83 -9.48 22.35
CA PRO A 74 6.01 -8.32 22.68
C PRO A 74 4.86 -8.21 21.67
N ILE A 75 3.91 -9.14 21.73
CA ILE A 75 2.74 -9.18 20.85
C ILE A 75 1.44 -9.05 21.66
N HIS A 76 0.41 -8.50 21.03
CA HIS A 76 -0.94 -8.52 21.60
C HIS A 76 -1.55 -9.92 21.48
N THR A 77 -2.22 -10.37 22.54
CA THR A 77 -2.99 -11.62 22.51
C THR A 77 -4.16 -11.47 21.56
N ALA A 78 -4.32 -12.43 20.65
CA ALA A 78 -5.40 -12.51 19.68
C ALA A 78 -6.06 -13.89 19.75
N GLY A 79 -7.36 -13.96 19.51
CA GLY A 79 -8.11 -15.21 19.50
C GLY A 79 -7.74 -16.12 18.34
N GLU A 80 -8.21 -17.37 18.39
CA GLU A 80 -7.96 -18.36 17.34
C GLU A 80 -8.65 -18.01 16.02
N GLU A 81 -9.78 -17.28 16.10
CA GLU A 81 -10.58 -16.82 14.97
C GLU A 81 -9.90 -15.73 14.13
N ILE A 82 -8.85 -15.08 14.66
CA ILE A 82 -8.19 -13.98 13.96
C ILE A 82 -7.29 -14.56 12.85
N PRO A 83 -7.46 -14.12 11.58
CA PRO A 83 -6.67 -14.61 10.46
C PRO A 83 -5.16 -14.43 10.69
N ARG A 84 -4.35 -15.37 10.15
CA ARG A 84 -2.88 -15.39 10.26
C ARG A 84 -2.25 -14.01 10.00
N TYR A 85 -2.70 -13.33 8.95
CA TYR A 85 -2.18 -12.02 8.53
C TYR A 85 -2.83 -10.81 9.21
N GLU A 86 -3.55 -11.02 10.31
CA GLU A 86 -4.12 -9.98 11.18
C GLU A 86 -3.80 -10.22 12.68
N LYS A 87 -3.32 -11.43 13.03
CA LYS A 87 -3.30 -11.96 14.39
C LYS A 87 -2.25 -11.32 15.31
N PHE A 88 -0.96 -11.56 15.04
CA PHE A 88 0.10 -11.25 15.98
C PHE A 88 0.65 -9.84 15.80
N ARG A 89 -0.15 -8.85 16.19
CA ARG A 89 0.28 -7.44 16.22
C ARG A 89 1.35 -7.22 17.28
N ILE A 90 2.39 -6.46 16.92
CA ILE A 90 3.47 -6.07 17.83
C ILE A 90 2.97 -4.98 18.79
N ASP A 91 3.28 -5.13 20.08
CA ASP A 91 3.03 -4.13 21.11
C ASP A 91 4.15 -3.07 21.12
N LEU A 92 4.00 -2.08 20.23
CA LEU A 92 4.97 -0.99 20.06
C LEU A 92 5.07 -0.10 21.30
N ASP A 93 3.97 0.06 22.04
CA ASP A 93 3.95 0.80 23.30
C ASP A 93 4.81 0.12 24.36
N LYS A 94 4.74 -1.21 24.47
CA LYS A 94 5.59 -1.99 25.38
C LYS A 94 7.06 -1.87 25.01
N LEU A 95 7.40 -2.00 23.72
CA LEU A 95 8.77 -1.81 23.25
C LEU A 95 9.32 -0.42 23.61
N LYS A 96 8.50 0.63 23.42
CA LYS A 96 8.88 2.01 23.75
C LYS A 96 9.04 2.22 25.26
N LYS A 97 8.05 1.81 26.06
CA LYS A 97 8.07 1.98 27.52
C LYS A 97 9.27 1.28 28.18
N MET A 98 9.69 0.16 27.60
CA MET A 98 10.83 -0.63 28.09
C MET A 98 12.17 -0.21 27.47
N GLY A 99 12.19 0.80 26.59
CA GLY A 99 13.42 1.36 26.03
C GLY A 99 14.08 0.52 24.92
N TYR A 100 13.35 -0.39 24.28
CA TYR A 100 13.85 -1.14 23.12
C TYR A 100 13.76 -0.34 21.81
N ILE A 101 12.90 0.68 21.78
CA ILE A 101 12.83 1.69 20.74
C ILE A 101 12.68 3.07 21.37
N ASP A 102 13.34 4.08 20.81
CA ASP A 102 13.21 5.46 21.29
C ASP A 102 11.84 6.07 20.94
N GLU A 103 11.34 5.71 19.75
CA GLU A 103 10.08 6.21 19.22
C GLU A 103 9.37 5.13 18.40
N ILE A 104 8.05 5.24 18.35
CA ILE A 104 7.21 4.43 17.47
C ILE A 104 7.40 4.94 16.03
N PRO A 105 7.54 4.07 15.02
CA PRO A 105 7.66 4.51 13.63
C PRO A 105 6.47 5.39 13.19
N ALA A 106 6.73 6.46 12.42
CA ALA A 106 5.66 7.32 11.89
C ALA A 106 4.71 6.58 10.93
N THR A 107 5.16 5.49 10.34
CA THR A 107 4.38 4.57 9.50
C THR A 107 3.39 3.71 10.29
N ALA A 108 3.58 3.59 11.61
CA ALA A 108 2.69 2.84 12.49
C ALA A 108 1.40 3.62 12.75
N PHE A 109 0.28 2.91 12.79
CA PHE A 109 -1.04 3.46 13.11
C PHE A 109 -1.07 4.19 14.46
N GLU A 110 -0.34 3.68 15.44
CA GLU A 110 -0.20 4.27 16.78
C GLU A 110 0.35 5.71 16.72
N ASN A 111 1.05 6.07 15.64
CA ASN A 111 1.55 7.41 15.36
C ASN A 111 0.85 8.11 14.18
N GLY A 112 -0.35 7.66 13.81
CA GLY A 112 -1.15 8.24 12.72
C GLY A 112 -0.74 7.77 11.31
N GLY A 113 0.12 6.76 11.22
CA GLY A 113 0.44 6.08 9.97
C GLY A 113 -0.65 5.13 9.50
N SER A 114 -0.39 4.40 8.43
CA SER A 114 -1.36 3.54 7.74
C SER A 114 -1.05 2.06 7.84
N ALA A 115 -0.24 1.63 8.82
CA ALA A 115 0.09 0.22 8.97
C ALA A 115 0.08 -0.25 10.42
N TYR A 116 -0.26 -1.52 10.60
CA TYR A 116 0.15 -2.27 11.77
C TYR A 116 1.38 -3.11 11.46
N PHE A 117 2.24 -3.27 12.46
CA PHE A 117 3.36 -4.19 12.39
C PHE A 117 2.98 -5.51 13.04
N LEU A 118 3.21 -6.60 12.33
CA LEU A 118 2.90 -7.96 12.74
C LEU A 118 4.19 -8.75 12.92
N LEU A 119 4.08 -9.85 13.67
CA LEU A 119 5.10 -10.86 13.78
C LEU A 119 4.60 -12.16 13.15
N LEU A 120 5.33 -12.68 12.16
CA LEU A 120 5.09 -14.01 11.61
C LEU A 120 6.13 -15.00 12.11
N ASN A 121 5.81 -16.30 12.03
CA ASN A 121 6.71 -17.40 12.40
C ASN A 121 7.21 -17.29 13.85
N GLU A 122 6.29 -16.92 14.74
CA GLU A 122 6.49 -16.60 16.15
C GLU A 122 7.15 -17.71 16.97
N GLU A 123 6.96 -18.97 16.58
CA GLU A 123 7.52 -20.12 17.29
C GLU A 123 8.94 -20.49 16.84
N VAL A 124 9.34 -20.13 15.62
CA VAL A 124 10.57 -20.62 15.00
C VAL A 124 11.55 -19.49 14.69
N LYS A 125 11.11 -18.51 13.90
CA LYS A 125 11.92 -17.36 13.49
C LYS A 125 11.03 -16.12 13.37
N PRO A 126 10.73 -15.47 14.51
CA PRO A 126 9.96 -14.23 14.58
C PRO A 126 10.39 -13.22 13.53
N THR A 127 9.51 -12.91 12.59
CA THR A 127 9.81 -12.02 11.46
C THR A 127 8.79 -10.88 11.41
N VAL A 128 9.28 -9.65 11.49
CA VAL A 128 8.45 -8.44 11.44
C VAL A 128 7.92 -8.23 10.02
N LYS A 129 6.61 -7.99 9.91
CA LYS A 129 5.90 -7.69 8.67
C LYS A 129 4.96 -6.49 8.84
N VAL A 130 4.50 -5.97 7.71
CA VAL A 130 3.64 -4.79 7.59
C VAL A 130 2.26 -5.23 7.11
N MET A 131 1.23 -4.89 7.86
CA MET A 131 -0.15 -4.99 7.45
C MET A 131 -0.65 -3.62 7.01
N ASP A 132 -0.94 -3.47 5.71
CA ASP A 132 -1.44 -2.23 5.14
C ASP A 132 -2.92 -2.00 5.52
N LEU A 133 -3.16 -0.98 6.34
CA LEU A 133 -4.50 -0.63 6.80
C LEU A 133 -5.32 0.05 5.71
N THR A 134 -4.68 0.61 4.68
CA THR A 134 -5.40 1.17 3.53
C THR A 134 -6.18 0.08 2.80
N THR A 135 -5.54 -1.06 2.55
CA THR A 135 -6.19 -2.24 1.94
C THR A 135 -7.30 -2.78 2.82
N VAL A 136 -7.06 -2.91 4.15
CA VAL A 136 -8.09 -3.35 5.10
C VAL A 136 -9.32 -2.45 5.07
N GLN A 137 -9.12 -1.13 5.09
CA GLN A 137 -10.22 -0.16 5.06
C GLN A 137 -11.04 -0.28 3.78
N LYS A 138 -10.37 -0.37 2.62
CA LYS A 138 -11.05 -0.53 1.33
C LYS A 138 -11.87 -1.82 1.25
N VAL A 139 -11.34 -2.94 1.72
CA VAL A 139 -12.12 -4.20 1.81
C VAL A 139 -13.34 -4.04 2.69
N ASN A 140 -13.18 -3.43 3.88
CA ASN A 140 -14.31 -3.19 4.78
C ASN A 140 -15.34 -2.23 4.15
N ASP A 141 -14.90 -1.28 3.33
CA ASP A 141 -15.78 -0.38 2.58
C ASP A 141 -16.57 -1.13 1.50
N VAL A 142 -15.90 -1.97 0.71
CA VAL A 142 -16.56 -2.84 -0.29
C VAL A 142 -17.53 -3.81 0.40
N GLN A 143 -17.12 -4.43 1.50
CA GLN A 143 -17.98 -5.30 2.31
C GLN A 143 -19.28 -4.60 2.70
N ARG A 144 -19.22 -3.36 3.20
CA ARG A 144 -20.44 -2.62 3.53
C ARG A 144 -21.32 -2.36 2.32
N GLN A 145 -20.73 -2.07 1.17
CA GLN A 145 -21.50 -1.84 -0.06
C GLN A 145 -22.15 -3.12 -0.57
N VAL A 146 -21.44 -4.24 -0.55
CA VAL A 146 -22.00 -5.57 -0.85
C VAL A 146 -23.15 -5.90 0.10
N SER A 147 -22.98 -5.71 1.41
CA SER A 147 -24.06 -5.95 2.38
C SER A 147 -25.28 -5.07 2.13
N LYS A 148 -25.09 -3.78 1.81
CA LYS A 148 -26.19 -2.87 1.46
C LYS A 148 -26.91 -3.31 0.20
N TYR A 149 -26.16 -3.70 -0.84
CA TYR A 149 -26.73 -4.20 -2.08
C TYR A 149 -27.59 -5.44 -1.82
N ARG A 150 -27.09 -6.41 -1.05
CA ARG A 150 -27.82 -7.64 -0.71
C ARG A 150 -29.14 -7.35 -0.02
N ILE A 151 -29.13 -6.47 0.98
CA ILE A 151 -30.36 -6.06 1.70
C ILE A 151 -31.38 -5.44 0.74
N ALA A 152 -30.92 -4.65 -0.23
CA ALA A 152 -31.80 -3.97 -1.19
C ALA A 152 -32.28 -4.87 -2.35
N ASN A 153 -31.68 -6.04 -2.57
CA ASN A 153 -31.89 -6.88 -3.75
C ASN A 153 -32.18 -8.35 -3.37
N ASP A 154 -32.99 -8.60 -2.34
CA ASP A 154 -33.42 -9.95 -1.93
C ASP A 154 -32.25 -10.92 -1.73
N ASN A 155 -31.19 -10.46 -1.07
CA ASN A 155 -29.95 -11.18 -0.80
C ASN A 155 -29.08 -11.55 -2.02
N LYS A 156 -29.37 -11.03 -3.21
CA LYS A 156 -28.52 -11.22 -4.41
C LYS A 156 -27.14 -10.57 -4.24
N LEU A 157 -26.10 -11.22 -4.78
CA LEU A 157 -24.73 -10.71 -4.79
C LEU A 157 -24.50 -9.74 -5.97
N PRO A 158 -23.75 -8.62 -5.77
CA PRO A 158 -23.35 -7.72 -6.85
C PRO A 158 -22.08 -8.24 -7.54
N VAL A 159 -22.23 -9.10 -8.55
CA VAL A 159 -21.11 -9.80 -9.22
C VAL A 159 -21.14 -9.58 -10.73
N LEU A 160 -19.98 -9.66 -11.39
CA LEU A 160 -19.82 -9.24 -12.79
C LEU A 160 -20.70 -10.01 -13.79
N ASP A 161 -20.82 -11.34 -13.67
CA ASP A 161 -21.56 -12.14 -14.67
C ASP A 161 -22.26 -13.38 -14.09
N GLN A 162 -22.41 -13.48 -12.75
CA GLN A 162 -22.88 -14.69 -12.05
C GLN A 162 -22.05 -15.95 -12.37
N VAL A 163 -20.85 -15.77 -12.93
CA VAL A 163 -19.87 -16.84 -13.18
C VAL A 163 -18.95 -16.90 -11.98
N GLU A 164 -18.75 -18.10 -11.45
CA GLU A 164 -17.75 -18.36 -10.42
C GLU A 164 -16.36 -18.06 -10.96
N ALA A 165 -15.62 -17.21 -10.23
CA ALA A 165 -14.21 -16.97 -10.51
C ALA A 165 -13.38 -18.17 -10.02
N TYR A 166 -13.79 -18.74 -8.88
CA TYR A 166 -13.25 -19.95 -8.26
C TYR A 166 -14.41 -20.70 -7.58
N PRO A 167 -14.24 -21.98 -7.18
CA PRO A 167 -15.32 -22.74 -6.54
C PRO A 167 -15.95 -21.99 -5.35
N GLY A 168 -17.23 -21.63 -5.47
CA GLY A 168 -17.99 -20.90 -4.44
C GLY A 168 -17.64 -19.41 -4.27
N LEU A 169 -16.79 -18.84 -5.14
CA LEU A 169 -16.34 -17.45 -5.09
C LEU A 169 -16.63 -16.72 -6.40
N TYR A 170 -17.09 -15.49 -6.27
CA TYR A 170 -17.47 -14.64 -7.40
C TYR A 170 -16.68 -13.33 -7.35
N THR A 171 -16.38 -12.76 -8.51
CA THR A 171 -15.79 -11.42 -8.59
C THR A 171 -16.87 -10.36 -8.35
N VAL A 172 -16.64 -9.48 -7.38
CA VAL A 172 -17.53 -8.36 -7.07
C VAL A 172 -17.54 -7.38 -8.25
N ASP A 173 -18.72 -7.02 -8.73
CA ASP A 173 -18.91 -5.87 -9.60
C ASP A 173 -18.96 -4.61 -8.73
N LEU A 174 -17.84 -3.89 -8.67
CA LEU A 174 -17.72 -2.66 -7.89
C LEU A 174 -18.71 -1.59 -8.34
N LYS A 175 -19.08 -1.53 -9.61
CA LYS A 175 -20.05 -0.55 -10.11
C LYS A 175 -21.46 -0.91 -9.65
N LEU A 176 -21.83 -2.17 -9.78
CA LEU A 176 -23.13 -2.67 -9.32
C LEU A 176 -23.28 -2.50 -7.80
N ALA A 177 -22.20 -2.71 -7.05
CA ALA A 177 -22.15 -2.45 -5.61
C ALA A 177 -22.08 -0.96 -5.23
N SER A 178 -21.89 -0.03 -6.19
CA SER A 178 -21.60 1.39 -5.89
C SER A 178 -20.35 1.58 -5.01
N ALA A 179 -19.29 0.85 -5.34
CA ALA A 179 -18.04 0.71 -4.58
C ALA A 179 -16.77 1.06 -5.39
N GLU A 180 -16.91 1.67 -6.58
CA GLU A 180 -15.80 2.02 -7.49
C GLU A 180 -14.71 2.87 -6.82
N SER A 181 -15.09 3.77 -5.90
CA SER A 181 -14.15 4.61 -5.15
C SER A 181 -13.21 3.83 -4.22
N PHE A 182 -13.52 2.56 -3.95
CA PHE A 182 -12.77 1.69 -3.05
C PHE A 182 -11.85 0.72 -3.80
N ALA A 183 -11.60 0.90 -5.10
CA ALA A 183 -10.62 0.11 -5.83
C ALA A 183 -9.25 0.09 -5.10
N ALA A 184 -8.71 -1.11 -4.86
CA ALA A 184 -7.44 -1.31 -4.18
C ALA A 184 -6.32 -1.59 -5.18
N LYS A 185 -5.09 -1.25 -4.79
CA LYS A 185 -3.89 -1.63 -5.53
C LYS A 185 -3.05 -2.55 -4.67
N SER A 186 -2.45 -3.55 -5.28
CA SER A 186 -1.58 -4.48 -4.61
C SER A 186 -0.35 -3.79 -4.06
N VAL A 187 -0.03 -4.07 -2.80
CA VAL A 187 1.25 -3.69 -2.17
C VAL A 187 2.43 -4.49 -2.72
N PHE A 188 2.16 -5.59 -3.45
CA PHE A 188 3.18 -6.47 -4.03
C PHE A 188 3.51 -6.09 -5.48
N SER A 189 2.50 -5.99 -6.35
CA SER A 189 2.70 -5.69 -7.78
C SER A 189 2.34 -4.26 -8.20
N GLY A 190 1.61 -3.51 -7.36
CA GLY A 190 1.05 -2.22 -7.74
C GLY A 190 -0.13 -2.28 -8.71
N GLN A 191 -0.52 -3.48 -9.18
CA GLN A 191 -1.69 -3.68 -10.03
C GLN A 191 -2.99 -3.50 -9.24
N GLU A 192 -4.07 -3.23 -9.96
CA GLU A 192 -5.40 -3.21 -9.37
C GLU A 192 -5.80 -4.60 -8.87
N LEU A 193 -6.36 -4.66 -7.66
CA LEU A 193 -6.81 -5.90 -7.04
C LEU A 193 -8.30 -6.12 -7.32
N SER A 194 -8.65 -7.37 -7.63
CA SER A 194 -10.04 -7.81 -7.67
C SER A 194 -10.54 -8.12 -6.26
N TYR A 195 -11.84 -7.92 -6.05
CA TYR A 195 -12.54 -8.33 -4.83
C TYR A 195 -13.33 -9.60 -5.13
N LEU A 196 -13.20 -10.59 -4.25
CA LEU A 196 -14.00 -11.81 -4.27
C LEU A 196 -15.11 -11.71 -3.24
N VAL A 197 -16.21 -12.40 -3.48
CA VAL A 197 -17.31 -12.56 -2.55
C VAL A 197 -17.80 -14.00 -2.55
N ASP A 198 -18.05 -14.55 -1.37
CA ASP A 198 -18.64 -15.88 -1.20
C ASP A 198 -20.19 -15.82 -1.21
N ASN A 199 -20.82 -16.98 -1.07
CA ASN A 199 -22.29 -17.09 -1.06
C ASN A 199 -22.93 -16.40 0.15
N GLU A 200 -22.19 -16.30 1.25
CA GLU A 200 -22.58 -15.63 2.49
C GLU A 200 -22.46 -14.10 2.39
N GLY A 201 -21.81 -13.59 1.35
CA GLY A 201 -21.59 -12.18 1.07
C GLY A 201 -20.36 -11.59 1.76
N GLN A 202 -19.43 -12.43 2.24
CA GLN A 202 -18.15 -12.03 2.81
C GLN A 202 -17.16 -11.70 1.69
N VAL A 203 -16.49 -10.56 1.82
CA VAL A 203 -15.59 -10.00 0.81
C VAL A 203 -14.14 -10.29 1.16
N TYR A 204 -13.35 -10.63 0.13
CA TYR A 204 -11.92 -10.91 0.19
C TYR A 204 -11.17 -10.19 -0.95
N ILE A 205 -9.85 -10.07 -0.82
CA ILE A 205 -8.94 -9.68 -1.90
C ILE A 205 -8.45 -10.90 -2.67
N ASP A 206 -8.50 -10.82 -3.99
CA ASP A 206 -7.84 -11.75 -4.89
C ASP A 206 -6.36 -11.39 -5.07
N TYR A 207 -5.46 -12.25 -4.59
CA TYR A 207 -4.01 -12.14 -4.76
C TYR A 207 -3.44 -13.14 -5.77
N ALA A 208 -4.27 -13.88 -6.51
CA ALA A 208 -3.83 -14.91 -7.47
C ALA A 208 -2.78 -14.37 -8.45
N TYR A 209 -2.98 -13.17 -8.99
CA TYR A 209 -2.03 -12.52 -9.89
C TYR A 209 -0.67 -12.23 -9.24
N ASP A 210 -0.66 -11.77 -7.98
CA ASP A 210 0.57 -11.50 -7.24
C ASP A 210 1.32 -12.80 -6.94
N ILE A 211 0.58 -13.85 -6.55
CA ILE A 211 1.12 -15.18 -6.28
C ILE A 211 1.74 -15.77 -7.55
N MET A 212 1.05 -15.67 -8.69
CA MET A 212 1.57 -16.13 -9.98
C MET A 212 2.89 -15.44 -10.32
N GLN A 213 2.97 -14.11 -10.16
CA GLN A 213 4.22 -13.39 -10.37
C GLN A 213 5.34 -13.82 -9.41
N ALA A 214 5.01 -14.16 -8.16
CA ALA A 214 5.98 -14.65 -7.20
C ALA A 214 6.53 -16.04 -7.61
N ILE A 215 5.67 -16.91 -8.13
CA ILE A 215 6.02 -18.25 -8.64
C ILE A 215 6.91 -18.13 -9.88
N ASP A 216 6.55 -17.29 -10.84
CA ASP A 216 7.33 -17.06 -12.06
C ASP A 216 8.76 -16.59 -11.76
N LYS A 217 8.92 -15.76 -10.71
CA LYS A 217 10.23 -15.28 -10.26
C LYS A 217 11.05 -16.35 -9.55
N PHE A 218 10.39 -17.27 -8.83
CA PHE A 218 11.07 -18.30 -8.04
C PHE A 218 11.49 -19.52 -8.88
N GLY A 219 10.82 -19.75 -10.01
CA GLY A 219 11.21 -20.76 -10.99
C GLY A 219 10.92 -22.21 -10.59
N ALA A 220 10.11 -22.43 -9.56
CA ALA A 220 9.65 -23.75 -9.13
C ALA A 220 8.18 -23.70 -8.72
N ALA A 221 7.41 -24.73 -9.10
CA ALA A 221 6.03 -24.88 -8.68
C ALA A 221 5.99 -25.21 -7.17
N PRO A 222 5.11 -24.57 -6.38
CA PRO A 222 4.95 -24.86 -4.96
C PRO A 222 4.38 -26.25 -4.70
N ALA A 223 4.51 -26.76 -3.48
CA ALA A 223 3.86 -28.01 -3.08
C ALA A 223 2.33 -27.85 -3.00
N GLU A 224 1.58 -28.91 -3.34
CA GLU A 224 0.10 -28.89 -3.40
C GLU A 224 -0.58 -28.56 -2.06
N TYR A 225 0.10 -28.79 -0.93
CA TYR A 225 -0.47 -28.62 0.41
C TYR A 225 -0.04 -27.32 1.12
N GLU A 226 0.63 -26.42 0.40
CA GLU A 226 1.17 -25.19 0.96
C GLU A 226 0.24 -24.00 0.67
N ASP A 227 -0.02 -23.16 1.68
CA ASP A 227 -0.70 -21.89 1.46
C ASP A 227 0.23 -20.95 0.67
N LEU A 228 -0.08 -20.77 -0.61
CA LEU A 228 0.78 -20.06 -1.57
C LEU A 228 1.02 -18.59 -1.22
N ARG A 229 0.22 -18.00 -0.32
CA ARG A 229 0.44 -16.64 0.20
C ARG A 229 1.80 -16.47 0.89
N ILE A 230 2.41 -17.56 1.34
CA ILE A 230 3.75 -17.53 1.94
C ILE A 230 4.77 -16.93 0.97
N LEU A 231 4.66 -17.20 -0.33
CA LEU A 231 5.56 -16.71 -1.38
C LEU A 231 5.57 -15.17 -1.45
N LEU A 232 4.41 -14.54 -1.20
CA LEU A 232 4.32 -13.08 -1.12
C LEU A 232 5.06 -12.54 0.08
N THR A 233 4.92 -13.22 1.22
CA THR A 233 5.57 -12.79 2.47
C THR A 233 7.07 -13.05 2.50
N GLU A 234 7.59 -14.01 1.74
CA GLU A 234 9.04 -14.22 1.64
C GLU A 234 9.73 -13.13 0.83
N GLN A 235 9.05 -12.58 -0.16
CA GLN A 235 9.61 -11.59 -1.09
C GLN A 235 9.27 -10.14 -0.72
N SER A 236 8.47 -9.93 0.34
CA SER A 236 7.96 -8.62 0.73
C SER A 236 7.94 -8.41 2.24
N TYR A 237 8.00 -7.15 2.64
CA TYR A 237 7.72 -6.76 4.02
C TYR A 237 6.23 -6.79 4.34
N PHE A 238 5.36 -6.79 3.33
CA PHE A 238 3.91 -6.78 3.50
C PHE A 238 3.31 -8.17 3.66
N VAL A 239 2.12 -8.22 4.26
CA VAL A 239 1.27 -9.42 4.33
C VAL A 239 0.02 -9.31 3.43
N PRO A 240 -0.48 -10.43 2.86
CA PRO A 240 -1.69 -10.45 2.04
C PRO A 240 -2.94 -10.48 2.94
N VAL A 241 -3.25 -9.33 3.54
CA VAL A 241 -4.37 -9.14 4.46
C VAL A 241 -5.72 -9.29 3.74
N LYS A 242 -6.79 -9.65 4.47
CA LYS A 242 -8.15 -9.80 3.92
C LYS A 242 -8.24 -10.76 2.73
N SER A 243 -7.50 -11.86 2.79
CA SER A 243 -7.51 -12.86 1.73
C SER A 243 -7.67 -14.27 2.28
N LEU A 244 -8.13 -15.16 1.41
CA LEU A 244 -8.24 -16.60 1.67
C LEU A 244 -6.87 -17.29 1.48
N PRO A 245 -6.65 -18.46 2.09
CA PRO A 245 -5.53 -19.35 1.71
C PRO A 245 -5.57 -19.72 0.23
N TYR A 246 -4.42 -19.99 -0.38
CA TYR A 246 -4.34 -20.43 -1.79
C TYR A 246 -3.67 -21.78 -1.92
N GLN A 247 -4.12 -22.58 -2.88
CA GLN A 247 -3.52 -23.84 -3.30
C GLN A 247 -3.14 -23.78 -4.79
N TRP A 248 -2.31 -24.72 -5.23
CA TRP A 248 -1.88 -24.83 -6.63
C TRP A 248 -2.75 -25.85 -7.37
N VAL A 249 -3.57 -25.38 -8.32
CA VAL A 249 -4.51 -26.20 -9.10
C VAL A 249 -4.38 -25.86 -10.58
N ASP A 250 -4.27 -26.87 -11.45
CA ASP A 250 -4.21 -26.70 -12.91
C ASP A 250 -3.25 -25.61 -13.41
N LYS A 251 -2.09 -25.48 -12.72
CA LYS A 251 -1.03 -24.49 -12.98
C LYS A 251 -1.43 -23.04 -12.66
N ALA A 252 -2.38 -22.85 -11.76
CA ALA A 252 -2.80 -21.56 -11.25
C ALA A 252 -2.96 -21.57 -9.72
N PRO A 253 -2.75 -20.42 -9.05
CA PRO A 253 -3.11 -20.28 -7.65
C PRO A 253 -4.63 -20.09 -7.54
N GLU A 254 -5.29 -20.96 -6.78
CA GLU A 254 -6.72 -20.88 -6.49
C GLU A 254 -6.98 -20.65 -4.99
N PRO A 255 -7.82 -19.68 -4.61
CA PRO A 255 -8.21 -19.46 -3.22
C PRO A 255 -9.08 -20.60 -2.69
N MET A 256 -8.94 -20.90 -1.40
CA MET A 256 -9.69 -21.93 -0.67
C MET A 256 -10.59 -21.26 0.38
N LEU A 257 -11.90 -21.53 0.30
CA LEU A 257 -12.89 -21.14 1.30
C LEU A 257 -12.79 -21.97 2.58
#